data_AF-A0A929QW38-F1
#
_entry.id   AF-A0A929QW38-F1
#
_cell.length_a   1.000
_cell.length_b   1.000
_cell.length_c   1.000
_cell.angle_alpha   90.00
_cell.angle_beta   90.00
_cell.angle_gamma   90.00
#
_symmetry.space_group_name_H-M   'P 1'
#
loop_
_entity.id
_entity.type
_entity.pdbx_description
1 polymer ?
#
loop_
_entity_poly.entity_id
_entity_poly.type
_entity_poly.pdbx_seq_one_letter_code
_entity_poly.pdbx_strand_id
1 'polypeptide(L)'
;MTEEHYQCIGCGATIQSQDPGQAGYLPASALAKGLEKGQFYCQRCFKLRHYNELQDLQIPDQVFLDKLSEIAHDDALIINVLDIFDVEGSLIHGLARFIGNQPFVVFGNKFDLLPKVTRQNRVKHWLKGILADNGLFPQDIILGSAHKGHTLTELLELIEDNIHDRNIYIVGVTNVGKSTLINQLLAHYGG
;
A
#
# COMPACT_ATOMS: atom_id res chain seq x y z
N MET A 1 -11.25 -8.78 -32.22
CA MET A 1 -10.68 -9.80 -31.33
C MET A 1 -10.29 -9.08 -30.06
N THR A 2 -10.99 -9.30 -28.96
CA THR A 2 -10.73 -8.64 -27.67
C THR A 2 -9.48 -9.28 -27.07
N GLU A 3 -8.39 -8.52 -26.91
CA GLU A 3 -7.24 -8.99 -26.14
C GLU A 3 -7.66 -9.08 -24.67
N GLU A 4 -7.82 -10.30 -24.16
CA GLU A 4 -8.02 -10.52 -22.73
C GLU A 4 -6.70 -10.26 -22.01
N HIS A 5 -6.65 -9.17 -21.26
CA HIS A 5 -5.51 -8.83 -20.40
C HIS A 5 -5.73 -9.39 -19.00
N TYR A 6 -4.88 -10.32 -18.57
CA TYR A 6 -4.91 -10.86 -17.20
C TYR A 6 -4.08 -9.97 -16.25
N GLN A 7 -4.47 -9.88 -14.99
CA GLN A 7 -3.73 -9.12 -13.97
C GLN A 7 -3.16 -10.01 -12.87
N CYS A 8 -1.97 -9.65 -12.38
CA CYS A 8 -1.37 -10.30 -11.23
C CYS A 8 -2.12 -9.94 -9.94
N ILE A 9 -2.60 -10.95 -9.21
CA ILE A 9 -3.32 -10.76 -7.94
C ILE A 9 -2.42 -10.12 -6.86
N GLY A 10 -1.11 -10.32 -6.94
CA GLY A 10 -0.16 -9.81 -5.95
C GLY A 10 0.25 -8.35 -6.15
N CYS A 11 0.44 -7.90 -7.40
CA CYS A 11 0.97 -6.56 -7.70
C CYS A 11 0.14 -5.73 -8.69
N GLY A 12 -0.94 -6.27 -9.24
CA GLY A 12 -1.82 -5.58 -10.19
C GLY A 12 -1.23 -5.42 -11.61
N ALA A 13 0.02 -5.83 -11.85
CA ALA A 13 0.62 -5.72 -13.18
C ALA A 13 -0.08 -6.60 -14.20
N THR A 14 -0.26 -6.08 -15.42
CA THR A 14 -0.73 -6.86 -16.58
C THR A 14 0.22 -8.01 -16.86
N ILE A 15 -0.31 -9.21 -16.97
CA ILE A 15 0.46 -10.42 -17.23
C ILE A 15 1.01 -10.39 -18.64
N GLN A 16 2.30 -10.67 -18.75
CA GLN A 16 3.01 -10.82 -20.02
C GLN A 16 4.01 -11.98 -19.92
N SER A 17 4.34 -12.60 -21.04
CA SER A 17 5.29 -13.73 -21.12
C SER A 17 6.48 -13.45 -22.03
N GLN A 18 6.70 -12.18 -22.36
CA GLN A 18 7.67 -11.71 -23.36
C GLN A 18 9.02 -11.33 -22.73
N ASP A 19 9.01 -10.57 -21.63
CA ASP A 19 10.22 -10.03 -21.02
C ASP A 19 10.32 -10.39 -19.52
N PRO A 20 11.24 -11.29 -19.12
CA PRO A 20 11.50 -11.64 -17.72
C PRO A 20 11.89 -10.46 -16.81
N GLY A 21 12.45 -9.39 -17.37
CA GLY A 21 12.90 -8.21 -16.63
C GLY A 21 11.80 -7.20 -16.32
N GLN A 22 10.61 -7.35 -16.91
CA GLN A 22 9.53 -6.38 -16.80
C GLN A 22 8.43 -6.81 -15.83
N ALA A 23 7.69 -5.82 -15.32
CA ALA A 23 6.55 -6.06 -14.45
C ALA A 23 5.53 -7.00 -15.12
N GLY A 24 4.90 -7.86 -14.32
CA GLY A 24 3.87 -8.78 -14.82
C GLY A 24 4.39 -10.02 -15.54
N TYR A 25 5.72 -10.23 -15.62
CA TYR A 25 6.25 -11.41 -16.27
C TYR A 25 5.74 -12.71 -15.63
N LEU A 26 5.23 -13.61 -16.47
CA LEU A 26 4.81 -14.96 -16.13
C LEU A 26 5.31 -15.90 -17.23
N PRO A 27 6.10 -16.95 -16.90
CA PRO A 27 6.51 -17.93 -17.90
C PRO A 27 5.30 -18.56 -18.59
N ALA A 28 5.38 -18.81 -19.90
CA ALA A 28 4.26 -19.37 -20.66
C ALA A 28 3.74 -20.71 -20.08
N SER A 29 4.62 -21.52 -19.50
CA SER A 29 4.27 -22.77 -18.80
C SER A 29 3.44 -22.56 -17.53
N ALA A 30 3.55 -21.40 -16.89
CA ALA A 30 2.77 -21.00 -15.72
C ALA A 30 1.49 -20.23 -16.13
N LEU A 31 1.48 -19.57 -17.29
CA LEU A 31 0.30 -18.91 -17.85
C LEU A 31 -0.84 -19.92 -18.10
N ALA A 32 -0.53 -21.07 -18.71
CA ALA A 32 -1.52 -22.13 -18.96
C ALA A 32 -2.20 -22.60 -17.67
N LYS A 33 -1.42 -22.76 -16.58
CA LYS A 33 -1.96 -23.13 -15.25
C LYS A 33 -2.79 -22.01 -14.63
N GLY A 34 -2.44 -20.76 -14.90
CA GLY A 34 -3.20 -19.59 -14.46
C GLY A 34 -4.56 -19.51 -15.13
N LEU A 35 -4.64 -19.82 -16.42
CA LEU A 35 -5.89 -19.88 -17.20
C LEU A 35 -6.86 -20.94 -16.65
N GLU A 36 -6.36 -22.13 -16.30
CA GLU A 36 -7.18 -23.20 -15.70
C GLU A 36 -7.77 -22.81 -14.33
N LYS A 37 -7.02 -22.01 -13.55
CA LYS A 37 -7.38 -21.65 -12.17
C LYS A 37 -8.04 -20.28 -12.05
N GLY A 38 -8.03 -19.47 -13.11
CA GLY A 38 -8.43 -18.07 -13.09
C GLY A 38 -7.57 -17.19 -12.16
N GLN A 39 -6.35 -17.62 -11.81
CA GLN A 39 -5.50 -16.93 -10.84
C GLN A 39 -4.08 -16.79 -11.34
N PHE A 40 -3.59 -15.55 -11.38
CA PHE A 40 -2.27 -15.22 -11.90
C PHE A 40 -1.40 -14.54 -10.84
N TYR A 41 -0.22 -15.11 -10.61
CA TYR A 41 0.86 -14.47 -9.85
C TYR A 41 2.05 -14.34 -10.77
N CYS A 42 2.48 -13.10 -11.06
CA CYS A 42 3.72 -12.87 -11.79
C CYS A 42 4.91 -13.51 -11.05
N GLN A 43 6.00 -13.76 -11.77
CA GLN A 43 7.19 -14.42 -11.23
C GLN A 43 7.67 -13.79 -9.93
N ARG A 44 7.66 -12.45 -9.83
CA ARG A 44 8.04 -11.73 -8.61
C ARG A 44 7.12 -12.05 -7.43
N CYS A 45 5.81 -11.93 -7.61
CA CYS A 45 4.85 -12.21 -6.54
C CYS A 45 4.86 -13.69 -6.13
N PHE A 46 5.08 -14.59 -7.09
CA PHE A 46 5.25 -16.01 -6.81
C PHE A 46 6.50 -16.26 -5.96
N LYS A 47 7.64 -15.70 -6.36
CA LYS A 47 8.91 -15.83 -5.62
C LYS A 47 8.85 -15.24 -4.22
N LEU A 48 8.26 -14.05 -4.08
CA LEU A 48 8.06 -13.43 -2.78
C LEU A 48 7.22 -14.32 -1.86
N ARG A 49 6.15 -14.94 -2.39
CA ARG A 49 5.24 -15.78 -1.61
C ARG A 49 5.84 -17.13 -1.20
N HIS A 50 6.59 -17.77 -2.11
CA HIS A 50 7.06 -19.15 -1.91
C HIS A 50 8.48 -19.25 -1.41
N TYR A 51 9.31 -18.27 -1.73
CA TYR A 51 10.76 -18.28 -1.46
C TYR A 51 11.23 -17.07 -0.64
N ASN A 52 10.33 -16.14 -0.31
CA ASN A 52 10.67 -14.89 0.39
C ASN A 52 11.78 -14.08 -0.33
N GLU A 53 11.88 -14.24 -1.65
CA GLU A 53 12.89 -13.60 -2.50
C GLU A 53 12.32 -12.29 -3.06
N LEU A 54 12.93 -11.17 -2.67
CA LEU A 54 12.65 -9.85 -3.23
C LEU A 54 13.43 -9.70 -4.53
N GLN A 55 12.72 -9.41 -5.63
CA GLN A 55 13.35 -8.96 -6.87
C GLN A 55 13.16 -7.46 -7.00
N ASP A 56 14.27 -6.74 -7.09
CA ASP A 56 14.29 -5.31 -7.33
C ASP A 56 13.84 -5.04 -8.77
N LEU A 57 12.65 -4.46 -8.92
CA LEU A 57 12.34 -3.71 -10.12
C LEU A 57 13.00 -2.35 -9.93
N GLN A 58 13.97 -2.04 -10.78
CA GLN A 58 14.56 -0.71 -10.89
C GLN A 58 13.51 0.22 -11.52
N ILE A 59 12.49 0.60 -10.74
CA ILE A 59 11.63 1.73 -11.10
C ILE A 59 12.46 2.96 -10.78
N PRO A 60 12.78 3.82 -11.76
CA PRO A 60 13.50 5.05 -11.48
C PRO A 60 12.72 5.87 -10.46
N ASP A 61 13.38 6.33 -9.40
CA ASP A 61 12.76 7.14 -8.34
C ASP A 61 11.95 8.30 -8.93
N GLN A 62 12.41 8.89 -10.03
CA GLN A 62 11.74 9.96 -10.75
C GLN A 62 10.29 9.62 -11.13
N VAL A 63 10.00 8.39 -11.59
CA VAL A 63 8.64 7.98 -11.96
C VAL A 63 7.71 7.95 -10.73
N PHE A 64 8.26 7.59 -9.57
CA PHE A 64 7.53 7.65 -8.31
C PHE A 64 7.31 9.11 -7.87
N LEU A 65 8.34 9.95 -8.02
CA LEU A 65 8.25 11.37 -7.69
C LEU A 65 7.25 12.13 -8.58
N ASP A 66 7.24 11.84 -9.87
CA ASP A 66 6.32 12.46 -10.83
C ASP A 66 4.86 12.13 -10.46
N LYS A 67 4.58 10.85 -10.17
CA LYS A 67 3.25 10.43 -9.71
C LYS A 67 2.83 11.04 -8.37
N LEU A 68 3.76 11.18 -7.43
CA LEU A 68 3.46 11.85 -6.17
C LEU A 68 3.22 13.37 -6.37
N SER A 69 3.90 13.99 -7.33
CA SER A 69 3.74 15.43 -7.61
C SER A 69 2.38 15.78 -8.21
N GLU A 70 1.75 14.85 -8.94
CA GLU A 70 0.37 14.99 -9.41
C GLU A 70 -0.61 15.12 -8.23
N ILE A 71 -0.36 14.39 -7.14
CA ILE A 71 -1.20 14.42 -5.93
C ILE A 71 -1.23 15.80 -5.29
N ALA A 72 -0.13 16.56 -5.32
CA ALA A 72 -0.07 17.91 -4.73
C ALA A 72 -1.11 18.87 -5.34
N HIS A 73 -1.50 18.64 -6.58
CA HIS A 73 -2.39 19.52 -7.36
C HIS A 73 -3.85 19.08 -7.33
N ASP A 74 -4.16 17.94 -6.70
CA ASP A 74 -5.51 17.41 -6.55
C ASP A 74 -6.14 17.88 -5.24
N ASP A 75 -7.46 17.83 -5.08
CA ASP A 75 -8.08 17.93 -3.75
C ASP A 75 -8.19 16.52 -3.17
N ALA A 76 -7.33 16.22 -2.20
CA ALA A 76 -7.10 14.85 -1.78
C ALA A 76 -6.83 14.68 -0.28
N LEU A 77 -7.35 13.59 0.29
CA LEU A 77 -6.88 13.05 1.57
C LEU A 77 -5.82 11.98 1.32
N ILE A 78 -4.67 12.13 1.98
CA ILE A 78 -3.58 11.16 1.88
C ILE A 78 -3.59 10.22 3.09
N ILE A 79 -3.63 8.92 2.81
CA ILE A 79 -3.48 7.87 3.82
C ILE A 79 -2.08 7.28 3.65
N ASN A 80 -1.16 7.65 4.55
CA ASN A 80 0.21 7.14 4.56
C ASN A 80 0.30 5.86 5.41
N VAL A 81 0.59 4.73 4.77
CA VAL A 81 0.68 3.42 5.43
C VAL A 81 2.10 3.16 5.89
N LEU A 82 2.26 2.88 7.18
CA LEU A 82 3.55 2.55 7.80
C LEU A 82 3.50 1.18 8.49
N ASP A 83 4.62 0.46 8.52
CA ASP A 83 4.81 -0.68 9.42
C ASP A 83 5.29 -0.17 10.80
N ILE A 84 4.53 -0.44 11.86
CA ILE A 84 4.91 0.01 13.20
C ILE A 84 6.16 -0.69 13.77
N PHE A 85 6.59 -1.80 13.18
CA PHE A 85 7.81 -2.52 13.58
C PHE A 85 9.05 -2.04 12.82
N ASP A 86 8.85 -1.32 11.72
CA ASP A 86 9.91 -0.76 10.89
C ASP A 86 9.51 0.64 10.44
N VAL A 87 9.29 1.54 11.40
CA VAL A 87 8.77 2.89 11.12
C VAL A 87 9.77 3.66 10.27
N GLU A 88 11.05 3.65 10.64
CA GLU A 88 12.11 4.37 9.93
C GLU A 88 12.25 3.88 8.48
N GLY A 89 12.26 2.55 8.26
CA GLY A 89 12.25 1.97 6.92
C GLY A 89 10.95 2.20 6.16
N SER A 90 9.85 2.52 6.85
CA SER A 90 8.55 2.83 6.25
C SER A 90 8.37 4.29 5.84
N LEU A 91 9.26 5.20 6.28
CA LEU A 91 9.12 6.63 5.99
C LEU A 91 9.41 6.92 4.51
N ILE A 92 8.49 7.66 3.87
CA ILE A 92 8.74 8.24 2.56
C ILE A 92 9.48 9.56 2.77
N HIS A 93 10.79 9.58 2.52
CA HIS A 93 11.58 10.80 2.64
C HIS A 93 11.05 11.90 1.70
N GLY A 94 10.84 13.09 2.24
CA GLY A 94 10.31 14.22 1.48
C GLY A 94 8.81 14.16 1.19
N LEU A 95 8.05 13.23 1.79
CA LEU A 95 6.60 13.12 1.61
C LEU A 95 5.88 14.47 1.73
N ALA A 96 6.21 15.27 2.75
CA ALA A 96 5.64 16.61 2.95
C ALA A 96 5.82 17.55 1.75
N ARG A 97 6.93 17.43 1.01
CA ARG A 97 7.17 18.23 -0.21
C ARG A 97 6.27 17.76 -1.35
N PHE A 98 6.00 16.46 -1.42
CA PHE A 98 5.23 15.87 -2.51
C PHE A 98 3.72 15.97 -2.32
N ILE A 99 3.23 15.94 -1.07
CA ILE A 99 1.80 16.14 -0.79
C ILE A 99 1.44 17.62 -0.61
N GLY A 100 2.43 18.51 -0.52
CA GLY A 100 2.20 19.94 -0.31
C GLY A 100 1.36 20.21 0.94
N ASN A 101 0.24 20.92 0.78
CA ASN A 101 -0.68 21.26 1.87
C ASN A 101 -1.86 20.28 1.99
N GLN A 102 -1.84 19.16 1.27
CA GLN A 102 -2.92 18.19 1.35
C GLN A 102 -3.04 17.63 2.78
N PRO A 103 -4.27 17.46 3.30
CA PRO A 103 -4.47 16.78 4.56
C PRO A 103 -3.97 15.34 4.45
N PHE A 104 -3.30 14.86 5.51
CA PHE A 104 -2.89 13.48 5.57
C PHE A 104 -3.05 12.87 6.95
N VAL A 105 -3.31 11.57 6.94
CA VAL A 105 -3.34 10.71 8.12
C VAL A 105 -2.30 9.61 7.98
N VAL A 106 -1.86 9.05 9.09
CA VAL A 106 -0.98 7.89 9.11
C VAL A 106 -1.75 6.67 9.56
N PHE A 107 -1.71 5.60 8.76
CA PHE A 107 -2.18 4.28 9.17
C PHE A 107 -0.99 3.42 9.59
N GLY A 108 -0.82 3.24 10.91
CA GLY A 108 0.15 2.34 11.51
C GLY A 108 -0.34 0.89 11.44
N ASN A 109 0.13 0.16 10.44
CA ASN A 109 -0.25 -1.21 10.16
C ASN A 109 0.51 -2.23 11.04
N LYS A 110 0.03 -3.48 11.05
CA LYS A 110 0.57 -4.62 11.81
C LYS A 110 0.44 -4.47 13.33
N PHE A 111 -0.42 -3.57 13.82
CA PHE A 111 -0.65 -3.37 15.26
C PHE A 111 -1.03 -4.64 16.01
N ASP A 112 -1.63 -5.60 15.32
CA ASP A 112 -2.06 -6.86 15.90
C ASP A 112 -0.92 -7.82 16.31
N LEU A 113 0.31 -7.55 15.87
CA LEU A 113 1.50 -8.30 16.28
C LEU A 113 2.05 -7.85 17.64
N LEU A 114 1.59 -6.71 18.17
CA LEU A 114 1.98 -6.25 19.50
C LEU A 114 1.28 -7.08 20.60
N PRO A 115 1.89 -7.19 21.80
CA PRO A 115 1.22 -7.79 22.95
C PRO A 115 -0.12 -7.11 23.25
N LYS A 116 -1.16 -7.88 23.58
CA LYS A 116 -2.52 -7.35 23.87
C LYS A 116 -2.57 -6.28 24.97
N VAL A 117 -1.59 -6.28 25.86
CA VAL A 117 -1.46 -5.28 26.95
C VAL A 117 -0.97 -3.91 26.45
N THR A 118 -0.56 -3.81 25.18
CA THR A 118 -0.01 -2.60 24.61
C THR A 118 -1.10 -1.56 24.40
N ARG A 119 -0.93 -0.38 25.01
CA ARG A 119 -1.88 0.72 24.90
C ARG A 119 -1.68 1.47 23.59
N GLN A 120 -2.73 1.57 22.77
CA GLN A 120 -2.71 2.30 21.50
C GLN A 120 -2.19 3.74 21.66
N ASN A 121 -2.65 4.46 22.69
CA ASN A 121 -2.21 5.85 22.94
C ASN A 121 -0.69 5.98 23.12
N ARG A 122 -0.02 4.98 23.71
CA ARG A 122 1.44 4.98 23.87
C ARG A 122 2.12 4.84 22.51
N VAL A 123 1.60 3.97 21.65
CA VAL A 123 2.13 3.75 20.30
C VAL A 123 1.86 4.96 19.40
N LYS A 124 0.63 5.52 19.42
CA LYS A 124 0.30 6.77 18.71
C LYS A 124 1.24 7.91 19.13
N HIS A 125 1.49 8.07 20.44
CA HIS A 125 2.41 9.11 20.94
C HIS A 125 3.86 8.90 20.50
N TRP A 126 4.36 7.67 20.61
CA TRP A 126 5.71 7.31 20.13
C TRP A 126 5.87 7.56 18.63
N LEU A 127 4.92 7.10 17.82
CA LEU A 127 4.92 7.29 16.38
C LEU A 127 4.83 8.78 16.01
N LYS A 128 4.03 9.57 16.74
CA LYS A 128 3.96 11.02 16.56
C LYS A 128 5.32 11.70 16.79
N GLY A 129 6.11 11.23 17.76
CA GLY A 129 7.47 11.73 18.00
C GLY A 129 8.37 11.49 16.79
N ILE A 130 8.44 10.24 16.31
CA ILE A 130 9.27 9.88 15.13
C ILE A 130 8.85 10.68 13.89
N LEU A 131 7.55 10.82 13.65
CA LEU A 131 7.03 11.58 12.53
C LEU A 131 7.42 13.06 12.62
N ALA A 132 7.29 13.67 13.81
CA ALA A 132 7.68 15.06 14.02
C ALA A 132 9.18 15.29 13.81
N ASP A 133 10.03 14.37 14.26
CA ASP A 133 11.49 14.42 14.05
C ASP A 133 11.85 14.35 12.55
N ASN A 134 10.95 13.82 11.72
CA ASN A 134 11.07 13.76 10.27
C ASN A 134 10.27 14.84 9.54
N GLY A 135 9.74 15.84 10.26
CA GLY A 135 8.97 16.95 9.69
C GLY A 135 7.59 16.58 9.16
N LEU A 136 7.02 15.47 9.64
CA LEU A 136 5.69 14.99 9.28
C LEU A 136 4.69 15.25 10.41
N PHE A 137 3.62 15.97 10.09
CA PHE A 137 2.57 16.34 11.04
C PHE A 137 1.19 15.90 10.54
N PRO A 138 0.83 14.61 10.69
CA PRO A 138 -0.48 14.12 10.26
C PRO A 138 -1.60 14.72 11.11
N GLN A 139 -2.80 14.82 10.52
CA GLN A 139 -4.02 15.20 11.24
C GLN A 139 -4.39 14.17 12.30
N ASP A 140 -4.21 12.89 11.98
CA ASP A 140 -4.41 11.78 12.90
C ASP A 140 -3.52 10.58 12.59
N ILE A 141 -3.36 9.71 13.58
CA ILE A 141 -2.66 8.43 13.51
C ILE A 141 -3.66 7.34 13.87
N ILE A 142 -4.01 6.49 12.91
CA ILE A 142 -4.89 5.33 13.09
C ILE A 142 -4.02 4.09 13.20
N LEU A 143 -4.28 3.22 14.18
CA LEU A 143 -3.53 1.97 14.39
C LEU A 143 -4.42 0.78 14.09
N GLY A 144 -3.93 -0.15 13.29
CA GLY A 144 -4.72 -1.33 12.93
C GLY A 144 -3.91 -2.42 12.27
N SER A 145 -4.63 -3.36 11.69
CA SER A 145 -4.07 -4.46 10.92
C SER A 145 -4.87 -4.65 9.65
N ALA A 146 -4.22 -4.43 8.51
CA ALA A 146 -4.79 -4.72 7.21
C ALA A 146 -5.15 -6.22 7.04
N HIS A 147 -4.66 -7.12 7.88
CA HIS A 147 -5.08 -8.52 7.87
C HIS A 147 -6.37 -8.78 8.66
N LYS A 148 -6.80 -7.84 9.50
CA LYS A 148 -7.96 -7.97 10.38
C LYS A 148 -8.96 -6.86 10.11
N GLY A 149 -9.91 -7.10 9.22
CA GLY A 149 -10.89 -6.10 8.77
C GLY A 149 -11.61 -5.34 9.90
N HIS A 150 -11.93 -6.00 11.02
CA HIS A 150 -12.54 -5.35 12.20
C HIS A 150 -11.68 -4.27 12.86
N THR A 151 -10.37 -4.23 12.58
CA THR A 151 -9.47 -3.18 13.09
C THR A 151 -9.43 -1.95 12.19
N LEU A 152 -10.12 -1.98 11.05
CA LEU A 152 -10.13 -0.91 10.06
C LEU A 152 -11.30 0.05 10.23
N THR A 153 -12.17 -0.13 11.24
CA THR A 153 -13.38 0.69 11.43
C THR A 153 -13.09 2.19 11.44
N GLU A 154 -12.13 2.65 12.26
CA GLU A 154 -11.73 4.07 12.33
C GLU A 154 -11.20 4.59 10.98
N LEU A 155 -10.53 3.73 10.19
CA LEU A 155 -10.03 4.11 8.86
C LEU A 155 -11.16 4.16 7.82
N LEU A 156 -12.13 3.23 7.89
CA LEU A 156 -13.28 3.18 7.01
C LEU A 156 -14.19 4.39 7.22
N GLU A 157 -14.48 4.73 8.47
CA GLU A 157 -15.24 5.94 8.83
C GLU A 157 -14.56 7.20 8.26
N LEU A 158 -13.24 7.34 8.43
CA LEU A 158 -12.48 8.44 7.84
C LEU A 158 -12.59 8.48 6.31
N ILE A 159 -12.51 7.33 5.65
CA ILE A 159 -12.63 7.22 4.19
C ILE A 159 -14.04 7.66 3.76
N GLU A 160 -15.09 7.13 4.40
CA GLU A 160 -16.49 7.43 4.10
C GLU A 160 -16.80 8.92 4.25
N ASP A 161 -16.27 9.55 5.30
CA ASP A 161 -16.45 10.98 5.57
C ASP A 161 -15.78 11.89 4.52
N ASN A 162 -14.81 11.39 3.74
CA ASN A 162 -14.01 12.21 2.83
C ASN A 162 -14.20 11.84 1.34
N ILE A 163 -14.58 10.60 1.02
CA ILE A 163 -14.57 10.08 -0.35
C ILE A 163 -15.57 10.78 -1.29
N HIS A 164 -16.61 11.42 -0.73
CA HIS A 164 -17.59 12.17 -1.50
C HIS A 164 -17.12 13.57 -1.91
N ASP A 165 -16.23 14.17 -1.12
CA ASP A 165 -15.82 15.57 -1.28
C ASP A 165 -14.44 15.71 -1.94
N ARG A 166 -13.58 14.69 -1.83
CA ARG A 166 -12.20 14.73 -2.31
C ARG A 166 -11.69 13.34 -2.68
N ASN A 167 -10.62 13.31 -3.47
CA ASN A 167 -9.94 12.06 -3.83
C ASN A 167 -9.20 11.45 -2.62
N ILE A 168 -9.00 10.13 -2.61
CA ILE A 168 -8.26 9.44 -1.55
C ILE A 168 -7.06 8.72 -2.14
N TYR A 169 -5.86 9.07 -1.66
CA TYR A 169 -4.63 8.43 -2.10
C TYR A 169 -4.00 7.64 -0.96
N ILE A 170 -3.75 6.36 -1.22
CA ILE A 170 -3.04 5.47 -0.28
C ILE A 170 -1.59 5.37 -0.73
N VAL A 171 -0.69 5.91 0.09
CA VAL A 171 0.76 5.92 -0.15
C VAL A 171 1.50 5.10 0.91
N GLY A 172 2.72 4.67 0.61
CA GLY A 172 3.56 3.89 1.52
C GLY A 172 4.65 3.15 0.74
N VAL A 173 5.78 2.88 1.40
CA VAL A 173 6.88 2.11 0.79
C VAL A 173 6.47 0.65 0.57
N THR A 174 7.33 -0.15 -0.05
CA THR A 174 7.08 -1.58 -0.23
C THR A 174 7.02 -2.33 1.10
N ASN A 175 6.19 -3.37 1.19
CA ASN A 175 6.09 -4.28 2.35
C ASN A 175 5.44 -3.72 3.65
N VAL A 176 4.99 -2.47 3.65
CA VAL A 176 4.20 -1.90 4.77
C VAL A 176 2.80 -2.49 4.91
N GLY A 177 2.34 -3.24 3.90
CA GLY A 177 1.01 -3.86 3.85
C GLY A 177 -0.06 -3.04 3.09
N LYS A 178 0.36 -2.07 2.27
CA LYS A 178 -0.52 -1.28 1.40
C LYS A 178 -1.43 -2.14 0.51
N SER A 179 -0.90 -3.18 -0.15
CA SER A 179 -1.72 -4.06 -1.00
C SER A 179 -2.76 -4.85 -0.20
N THR A 180 -2.40 -5.31 1.00
CA THR A 180 -3.34 -5.98 1.91
C THR A 180 -4.47 -5.05 2.30
N LEU A 181 -4.16 -3.79 2.62
CA LEU A 181 -5.14 -2.77 2.96
C LEU A 181 -6.10 -2.52 1.80
N ILE A 182 -5.58 -2.28 0.59
CA ILE A 182 -6.40 -2.06 -0.61
C ILE A 182 -7.35 -3.24 -0.85
N ASN A 183 -6.87 -4.48 -0.73
CA ASN A 183 -7.72 -5.66 -0.91
C ASN A 183 -8.84 -5.76 0.14
N GLN A 184 -8.59 -5.35 1.39
CA GLN A 184 -9.65 -5.28 2.40
C GLN A 184 -10.68 -4.21 2.07
N LEU A 185 -10.25 -3.03 1.63
CA LEU A 185 -11.15 -1.94 1.24
C LEU A 185 -12.00 -2.36 0.02
N LEU A 186 -11.39 -2.99 -0.98
CA LEU A 186 -12.13 -3.52 -2.14
C LEU A 186 -13.14 -4.60 -1.74
N ALA A 187 -12.79 -5.48 -0.80
CA ALA A 187 -13.73 -6.47 -0.29
C ALA A 187 -14.89 -5.85 0.52
N HIS A 188 -14.64 -4.70 1.17
CA HIS A 188 -15.65 -3.98 1.94
C HIS A 188 -16.62 -3.20 1.05
N TYR A 189 -16.12 -2.48 0.04
CA TYR A 189 -16.94 -1.64 -0.85
C TYR A 189 -17.45 -2.35 -2.11
N GLY A 190 -16.74 -3.38 -2.57
CA GLY A 190 -17.08 -4.14 -3.78
C GLY A 190 -17.90 -5.40 -3.52
N GLY A 191 -18.28 -5.65 -2.26
CA GLY A 191 -19.10 -6.78 -1.82
C GLY A 191 -20.59 -6.45 -1.74
#